data_AF-X1UVT1-F1
#
_entry.id   AF-X1UVT1-F1
#
_cell.length_a   1.000
_cell.length_b   1.000
_cell.length_c   1.000
_cell.angle_alpha   90.00
_cell.angle_beta   90.00
_cell.angle_gamma   90.00
#
_symmetry.space_group_name_H-M   'P 1'
#
loop_
_entity.id
_entity.type
_entity.pdbx_description
1 polymer ?
#
loop_
_entity_poly.entity_id
_entity_poly.type
_entity_poly.pdbx_seq_one_letter_code
_entity_poly.pdbx_strand_id
1 'polypeptide(L)'
;MNLEWLGRRTFWSMQKHYMFGYPNEIQEIGIWKGWTQLLQLGDDSIMRWRWGSGGIVHFLIRETDLKKNYYGDVRLIIDCS
;
A
#
# COMPACT_ATOMS: atom_id res chain seq x y z
N MET A 1 -0.18 -21.30 8.72
CA MET A 1 0.17 -20.05 8.01
C MET A 1 0.53 -19.03 9.08
N ASN A 2 1.81 -18.63 9.16
CA ASN A 2 2.31 -17.82 10.27
C ASN A 2 2.01 -16.33 10.01
N LEU A 3 1.22 -15.71 10.89
CA LEU A 3 0.71 -14.33 10.75
C LEU A 3 1.77 -13.25 11.09
N GLU A 4 2.97 -13.65 11.49
CA GLU A 4 4.04 -12.74 11.93
C GLU A 4 4.69 -11.94 10.78
N TRP A 5 4.45 -12.31 9.53
CA TRP A 5 4.91 -11.55 8.34
C TRP A 5 4.10 -10.27 8.07
N LEU A 6 2.97 -10.07 8.75
CA LEU A 6 2.06 -8.95 8.47
C LEU A 6 2.32 -7.68 9.30
N GLY A 7 3.40 -7.64 10.09
CA GLY A 7 3.83 -6.44 10.81
C GLY A 7 2.82 -5.96 11.87
N ARG A 8 3.13 -6.18 13.15
CA ARG A 8 2.36 -5.56 14.24
C ARG A 8 2.53 -4.03 14.19
N ARG A 9 1.44 -3.29 13.97
CA ARG A 9 1.44 -1.82 14.04
C ARG A 9 1.41 -1.35 15.49
N THR A 10 2.41 -0.57 15.89
CA THR A 10 2.36 0.31 17.07
C THR A 10 1.71 1.64 16.67
N PHE A 11 0.85 2.14 17.56
CA PHE A 11 -0.25 3.07 17.29
C PHE A 11 0.13 4.55 16.97
N TRP A 12 1.39 4.90 16.69
CA TRP A 12 1.79 6.32 16.59
C TRP A 12 2.83 6.67 15.52
N SER A 13 3.02 5.82 14.53
CA SER A 13 3.79 6.16 13.34
C SER A 13 3.01 5.68 12.13
N MET A 14 2.23 6.56 11.51
CA MET A 14 1.77 6.36 10.13
C MET A 14 3.01 6.34 9.25
N GLN A 15 3.71 5.19 9.18
CA GLN A 15 4.78 5.00 8.22
C GLN A 15 4.16 5.25 6.85
N LYS A 16 4.64 6.29 6.16
CA LYS A 16 4.13 6.70 4.86
C LYS A 16 4.61 5.77 3.75
N HIS A 17 5.74 5.08 3.99
CA HIS A 17 6.38 4.18 3.04
C HIS A 17 6.56 2.82 3.68
N TYR A 18 6.08 1.77 3.04
CA TYR A 18 6.35 0.41 3.45
C TYR A 18 6.00 -0.58 2.33
N MET A 19 6.68 -1.73 2.36
CA MET A 19 6.36 -2.86 1.52
C MET A 19 5.37 -3.76 2.24
N PHE A 20 4.43 -4.33 1.49
CA PHE A 20 3.40 -5.24 1.99
C PHE A 20 2.51 -4.64 3.10
N GLY A 21 1.79 -5.49 3.83
CA GLY A 21 0.87 -5.07 4.90
C GLY A 21 -0.46 -4.49 4.38
N TYR A 22 -1.25 -3.96 5.31
CA TYR A 22 -2.51 -3.28 4.98
C TYR A 22 -2.24 -1.85 4.51
N PRO A 23 -2.85 -1.36 3.42
CA PRO A 23 -2.76 0.02 2.97
C PRO A 23 -3.30 1.00 4.02
N ASN A 24 -2.73 2.21 4.05
CA ASN A 24 -3.31 3.36 4.74
C ASN A 24 -4.22 4.07 3.76
N GLU A 25 -5.53 4.03 4.00
CA GLU A 25 -6.51 4.68 3.15
C GLU A 25 -6.83 6.09 3.69
N ILE A 26 -6.90 7.07 2.80
CA ILE A 26 -7.33 8.45 3.02
C ILE A 26 -8.79 8.59 2.56
N GLN A 27 -9.09 8.18 1.33
CA GLN A 27 -10.44 7.95 0.85
C GLN A 27 -10.82 6.49 1.15
N GLU A 28 -12.08 6.19 1.46
CA GLU A 28 -12.55 4.80 1.58
C GLU A 28 -12.59 4.11 0.20
N ILE A 29 -11.43 3.98 -0.45
CA ILE A 29 -11.27 3.34 -1.76
C ILE A 29 -11.60 1.85 -1.69
N GLY A 30 -11.63 1.30 -0.47
CA GLY A 30 -12.04 -0.05 -0.16
C GLY A 30 -11.02 -1.04 -0.69
N ILE A 31 -10.15 -1.55 0.18
CA ILE A 31 -9.27 -2.69 -0.13
C ILE A 31 -10.07 -3.75 -0.88
N TRP A 32 -9.79 -3.89 -2.18
CA TRP A 32 -10.51 -4.83 -3.02
C TRP A 32 -10.24 -6.25 -2.54
N LYS A 33 -11.31 -7.01 -2.28
CA LYS A 33 -11.20 -8.39 -1.82
C LYS A 33 -10.30 -9.21 -2.77
N GLY A 34 -9.31 -9.90 -2.20
CA GLY A 34 -8.35 -10.72 -2.96
C GLY A 34 -7.18 -9.94 -3.56
N TRP A 35 -7.06 -8.65 -3.25
CA TRP A 35 -5.88 -7.85 -3.54
C TRP A 35 -5.04 -7.65 -2.28
N THR A 36 -3.73 -7.61 -2.47
CA THR A 36 -2.77 -7.32 -1.41
C THR A 36 -1.86 -6.18 -1.86
N GLN A 37 -1.38 -5.39 -0.90
CA GLN A 37 -0.42 -4.33 -1.18
C GLN A 37 0.97 -4.92 -1.39
N LEU A 38 1.68 -4.40 -2.39
CA LEU A 38 3.11 -4.62 -2.60
C LEU A 38 3.92 -3.46 -2.01
N LEU A 39 3.50 -2.23 -2.30
CA LEU A 39 4.22 -1.03 -1.91
C LEU A 39 3.24 0.11 -1.64
N GLN A 40 3.54 0.88 -0.61
CA GLN A 40 2.94 2.18 -0.35
C GLN A 40 4.00 3.27 -0.37
N LEU A 41 3.69 4.40 -0.98
CA LEU A 41 4.50 5.62 -0.91
C LEU A 41 3.61 6.83 -0.63
N GLY A 42 3.75 7.45 0.55
CA GLY A 42 3.10 8.72 0.86
C GLY A 42 3.92 9.94 0.43
N ASP A 43 3.38 11.13 0.66
CA ASP A 43 4.12 12.39 0.52
C ASP A 43 5.39 12.42 1.36
N ASP A 44 6.51 12.81 0.75
CA ASP A 44 7.82 12.85 1.40
C ASP A 44 8.61 14.10 0.96
N SER A 45 8.89 14.97 1.92
CA SER A 45 9.67 16.19 1.72
C SER A 45 11.17 15.93 1.56
N ILE A 46 11.69 14.81 2.09
CA ILE A 46 13.08 14.39 1.94
C ILE A 46 13.31 13.94 0.49
N MET A 47 12.44 13.07 -0.01
CA MET A 47 12.48 12.60 -1.40
C MET A 47 11.94 13.61 -2.41
N ARG A 48 11.29 14.68 -1.93
CA ARG A 48 10.71 15.78 -2.72
C ARG A 48 9.64 15.33 -3.72
N TRP A 49 8.82 14.36 -3.34
CA TRP A 49 7.62 13.99 -4.11
C TRP A 49 6.34 14.34 -3.34
N ARG A 50 5.26 14.48 -4.10
CA ARG A 50 3.94 14.78 -3.57
C ARG A 50 2.86 14.14 -4.44
N TRP A 51 1.83 13.60 -3.82
CA TRP A 51 0.66 12.96 -4.40
C TRP A 51 -0.58 13.79 -4.04
N GLY A 52 -0.91 14.79 -4.86
CA GLY A 52 -2.03 15.68 -4.59
C GLY A 52 -1.89 16.42 -3.24
N SER A 53 -2.93 16.42 -2.42
CA SER A 53 -2.93 17.11 -1.11
C SER A 53 -2.75 16.14 0.07
N GLY A 54 -1.51 15.67 0.30
CA GLY A 54 -1.21 14.77 1.42
C GLY A 54 -1.41 13.29 1.10
N GLY A 55 -1.36 12.92 -0.18
CA GLY A 55 -1.79 11.62 -0.67
C GLY A 55 -0.77 10.49 -0.52
N ILE A 56 -1.21 9.33 -1.00
CA ILE A 56 -0.51 8.06 -0.96
C ILE A 56 -0.70 7.34 -2.30
N VAL A 57 0.39 6.76 -2.81
CA VAL A 57 0.35 5.82 -3.93
C VAL A 57 0.42 4.40 -3.39
N HIS A 58 -0.52 3.57 -3.84
CA HIS A 58 -0.57 2.14 -3.56
C HIS A 58 -0.29 1.33 -4.81
N PHE A 59 0.56 0.32 -4.66
CA PHE A 59 0.75 -0.74 -5.65
C PHE A 59 0.08 -2.00 -5.11
N LEU A 60 -0.98 -2.45 -5.78
CA LEU A 60 -1.75 -3.63 -5.38
C LEU A 60 -1.59 -4.74 -6.42
N ILE A 61 -1.58 -5.98 -5.95
CA ILE A 61 -1.55 -7.18 -6.77
C ILE A 61 -2.62 -8.15 -6.30
N ARG A 62 -3.18 -8.94 -7.22
CA ARG A 62 -4.04 -10.06 -6.84
C ARG A 62 -3.23 -11.11 -6.10
N GLU A 63 -3.79 -11.67 -5.03
CA GLU A 63 -3.13 -12.74 -4.27
C GLU A 63 -2.77 -13.95 -5.15
N THR A 64 -3.60 -14.28 -6.14
CA THR A 64 -3.37 -15.38 -7.08
C THR A 64 -2.15 -15.17 -7.95
N ASP A 65 -1.85 -13.92 -8.28
CA ASP A 65 -0.78 -13.54 -9.20
C ASP A 65 0.54 -13.44 -8.44
N LEU A 66 0.49 -12.91 -7.21
CA LEU A 66 1.62 -12.94 -6.28
C LEU A 66 2.09 -14.37 -6.01
N LYS A 67 1.16 -15.31 -5.77
CA LYS A 67 1.49 -16.74 -5.58
C LYS A 67 2.20 -17.39 -6.77
N LYS A 68 2.01 -16.85 -7.97
CA LYS A 68 2.63 -17.32 -9.22
C LYS A 68 3.88 -16.52 -9.60
N ASN A 69 4.29 -15.55 -8.78
CA ASN A 69 5.30 -14.54 -9.13
C ASN A 69 5.00 -13.81 -10.46
N TYR A 70 3.71 -13.62 -10.77
CA TYR A 70 3.28 -12.91 -11.97
C TYR A 70 2.95 -11.46 -11.61
N TYR A 71 3.75 -10.51 -12.11
CA TYR A 71 3.58 -9.08 -11.84
C TYR A 71 3.05 -8.29 -13.06
N GLY A 72 2.44 -8.97 -14.02
CA GLY A 72 1.93 -8.34 -15.25
C GLY A 72 0.62 -7.56 -15.07
N ASP A 73 -0.09 -7.74 -13.96
CA ASP A 73 -1.30 -6.97 -13.59
C ASP A 73 -1.15 -6.41 -12.16
N VAL A 74 -0.29 -5.40 -12.02
CA VAL A 74 -0.19 -4.59 -10.81
C VAL A 74 -1.03 -3.32 -11.00
N ARG A 75 -1.84 -3.00 -9.99
CA ARG A 75 -2.66 -1.79 -9.97
C ARG A 75 -1.93 -0.69 -9.23
N LEU A 76 -1.88 0.48 -9.83
CA LEU A 76 -1.47 1.71 -9.18
C LEU A 76 -2.74 2.49 -8.82
N ILE A 77 -2.85 2.88 -7.56
CA ILE A 77 -3.93 3.73 -7.06
C ILE A 77 -3.29 4.95 -6.41
N ILE A 78 -3.81 6.14 -6.71
CA ILE A 78 -3.46 7.37 -6.01
C ILE A 78 -4.65 7.71 -5.12
N ASP A 79 -4.40 7.79 -3.82
CA ASP A 79 -5.37 8.13 -2.79
C ASP A 79 -4.98 9.48 -2.17
N CYS A 80 -5.85 10.50 -2.26
CA CYS A 80 -5.56 11.82 -1.76
C CYS A 80 -6.82 12.57 -1.33
N SER A 81 -6.64 13.58 -0.48
CA SER A 81 -7.72 14.48 -0.02
C SER A 81 -8.32 15.32 -1.13
#